data_AF-A0A9D1R0P3-F1
#
_entry.id   AF-A0A9D1R0P3-F1
#
_cell.length_a   1.000
_cell.length_b   1.000
_cell.length_c   1.000
_cell.angle_alpha   90.00
_cell.angle_beta   90.00
_cell.angle_gamma   90.00
#
_symmetry.space_group_name_H-M   'P 1'
#
loop_
_entity.id
_entity.type
_entity.pdbx_description
1 polymer ?
#
loop_
_entity_poly.entity_id
_entity_poly.type
_entity_poly.pdbx_seq_one_letter_code
_entity_poly.pdbx_strand_id
1 'polypeptide(L)'
;MGRKSSLRRLPPEILQEVNRLLSEGRFTLAEILEHLRGMGVETVSRSALGRQKQKIDRIAAKLRQSREMTETLVKEIGPSVVEGQQGRLLVQTLRDLVFDHLAARVEEGDLGDPKSLMALARTLKDMAQANRLDQDFETKVRERIQKETVKAVEDVTREAGLSAETVEAIKSRILGVKDA
;
A
#
# COMPACT_ATOMS: atom_id res chain seq x y z
N MET A 1 23.49 32.63 10.79
CA MET A 1 22.87 31.29 10.91
C MET A 1 21.46 31.44 11.48
N GLY A 2 20.43 30.91 10.80
CA GLY A 2 19.04 31.01 11.26
C GLY A 2 18.82 30.26 12.57
N ARG A 3 18.25 30.92 13.58
CA ARG A 3 17.98 30.33 14.91
C ARG A 3 17.07 29.11 14.75
N LYS A 4 17.52 27.93 15.20
CA LYS A 4 16.71 26.70 15.25
C LYS A 4 15.37 27.00 15.96
N SER A 5 14.26 26.54 15.39
CA SER A 5 12.89 26.79 15.91
C SER A 5 12.82 26.47 17.41
N SER A 6 12.19 27.33 18.21
CA SER A 6 11.98 27.07 19.64
C SER A 6 11.17 25.80 19.90
N LEU A 7 10.31 25.39 18.94
CA LEU A 7 9.60 24.12 18.97
C LEU A 7 10.52 22.89 19.00
N ARG A 8 11.70 22.95 18.36
CA ARG A 8 12.66 21.83 18.35
C ARG A 8 13.39 21.64 19.68
N ARG A 9 13.25 22.59 20.60
CA ARG A 9 13.88 22.53 21.94
C ARG A 9 12.91 22.06 23.01
N LEU A 10 11.65 21.81 22.65
CA LEU A 10 10.65 21.30 23.57
C LEU A 10 10.91 19.83 23.89
N PRO A 11 10.54 19.38 25.10
CA PRO A 11 10.43 17.96 25.41
C PRO A 11 9.58 17.22 24.35
N PRO A 12 9.92 15.97 24.01
CA PRO A 12 9.20 15.20 23.01
C PRO A 12 7.69 15.11 23.26
N GLU A 13 7.26 14.93 24.51
CA GLU A 13 5.82 14.83 24.83
C GLU A 13 5.07 16.13 24.50
N ILE A 14 5.66 17.28 24.83
CA ILE A 14 5.06 18.59 24.57
C ILE A 14 5.03 18.86 23.06
N LEU A 15 6.09 18.50 22.33
CA LEU A 15 6.12 18.67 20.88
C LEU A 15 5.07 17.81 20.18
N GLN A 16 4.86 16.57 20.64
CA GLN A 16 3.79 15.70 20.14
C GLN A 16 2.42 16.32 20.39
N GLU A 17 2.18 16.84 21.60
CA GLU A 17 0.91 17.47 21.94
C GLU A 17 0.64 18.72 21.06
N VAL A 18 1.65 19.56 20.86
CA VAL A 18 1.55 20.71 19.94
C VAL A 18 1.20 20.26 18.51
N ASN A 19 1.86 19.20 18.02
CA ASN A 19 1.56 18.68 16.68
C ASN A 19 0.13 18.11 16.59
N ARG A 20 -0.36 17.46 17.65
CA ARG A 20 -1.73 16.96 17.75
C ARG A 20 -2.74 18.11 17.66
N LEU A 21 -2.61 19.11 18.52
CA LEU A 21 -3.49 20.28 18.55
C LEU A 21 -3.52 21.04 17.22
N LEU A 22 -2.35 21.20 16.58
CA LEU A 22 -2.24 21.84 15.27
C LEU A 22 -2.92 21.02 14.16
N SER A 23 -2.82 19.69 14.21
CA SER A 23 -3.41 18.78 13.22
C SER A 23 -4.92 18.65 13.35
N GLU A 24 -5.45 18.69 14.58
CA GLU A 24 -6.90 18.64 14.82
C GLU A 24 -7.63 19.89 14.32
N GLY A 25 -6.95 21.03 14.25
CA GLY A 25 -7.51 22.27 13.71
C GLY A 25 -8.64 22.90 14.53
N ARG A 26 -8.92 22.36 15.72
CA ARG A 26 -9.99 22.83 16.63
C ARG A 26 -9.60 24.05 17.46
N PHE A 27 -8.30 24.33 17.56
CA PHE A 27 -7.75 25.42 18.35
C PHE A 27 -7.05 26.44 17.45
N THR A 28 -7.23 27.71 17.77
CA THR A 28 -6.47 28.83 17.21
C THR A 28 -5.02 28.81 17.72
N LEU A 29 -4.13 29.47 16.99
CA LEU A 29 -2.72 29.60 17.43
C LEU A 29 -2.59 30.32 18.78
N ALA A 30 -3.55 31.19 19.14
CA ALA A 30 -3.55 31.90 20.41
C ALA A 30 -3.90 30.96 21.57
N GLU A 31 -4.93 30.13 21.41
CA GLU A 31 -5.33 29.13 22.41
C GLU A 31 -4.23 28.08 22.63
N ILE A 32 -3.55 27.66 21.56
CA ILE A 32 -2.40 26.73 21.68
C ILE A 32 -1.25 27.39 22.45
N LEU A 33 -0.97 28.68 22.25
CA LEU A 33 0.05 29.39 23.03
C LEU A 33 -0.33 29.54 24.49
N GLU A 34 -1.61 29.78 24.78
CA GLU A 34 -2.11 29.86 26.14
C GLU A 34 -2.00 28.50 26.84
N HIS A 35 -2.39 27.43 26.17
CA HIS A 35 -2.22 26.07 26.66
C HIS A 35 -0.75 25.72 26.96
N LEU A 36 0.17 26.07 26.06
CA LEU A 36 1.61 25.90 26.27
C LEU A 36 2.12 26.69 27.48
N ARG A 37 1.66 27.92 27.67
CA ARG A 37 2.02 28.74 28.84
C ARG A 37 1.51 28.12 30.14
N GLY A 38 0.30 27.56 30.14
CA GLY A 38 -0.24 26.81 31.29
C GLY A 38 0.60 25.58 31.68
N MET A 39 1.36 25.02 30.74
CA MET A 39 2.32 23.93 30.98
C MET A 39 3.74 24.42 31.31
N GLY A 40 3.94 25.73 31.51
CA GLY A 40 5.25 26.33 31.80
C GLY A 40 6.15 26.57 30.58
N VAL A 41 5.59 26.51 29.36
CA VAL A 41 6.35 26.71 28.12
C VAL A 41 6.14 28.13 27.58
N GLU A 42 7.09 29.02 27.86
CA GLU A 42 7.02 30.43 27.42
C GLU A 42 7.88 30.74 26.18
N THR A 43 8.75 29.82 25.78
CA THR A 43 9.76 30.06 24.73
C THR A 43 9.22 29.97 23.30
N VAL A 44 7.94 29.58 23.13
CA VAL A 44 7.29 29.37 21.84
C VAL A 44 6.57 30.63 21.39
N SER A 45 6.85 31.10 20.17
CA SER A 45 6.17 32.26 19.60
C SER A 45 5.05 31.87 18.63
N ARG A 46 4.08 32.77 18.43
CA ARG A 46 3.00 32.60 17.44
C ARG A 46 3.51 32.30 16.04
N SER A 47 4.57 32.98 15.60
CA SER A 47 5.17 32.75 14.29
C SER A 47 5.83 31.38 14.18
N ALA A 48 6.37 30.83 15.28
CA ALA A 48 6.93 29.48 15.29
C ALA A 48 5.82 28.43 15.11
N LEU A 49 4.70 28.56 15.82
CA LEU A 49 3.53 27.70 15.64
C LEU A 49 2.91 27.86 14.25
N GLY A 50 2.82 29.09 13.72
CA GLY A 50 2.29 29.34 12.37
C GLY A 50 3.09 28.62 11.28
N ARG A 51 4.43 28.64 11.36
CA ARG A 51 5.29 27.89 10.44
C ARG A 51 5.10 26.38 10.58
N GLN A 52 4.94 25.88 11.80
CA GLN A 52 4.68 24.46 12.05
C GLN A 52 3.32 24.03 11.50
N LYS A 53 2.27 24.85 11.71
CA LYS A 53 0.94 24.65 11.13
C LYS A 53 1.01 24.58 9.61
N GLN A 54 1.68 25.54 8.96
CA GLN A 54 1.87 25.52 7.50
C GLN A 54 2.63 24.29 7.00
N LYS A 55 3.55 23.72 7.81
CA LYS A 55 4.21 22.46 7.47
C LYS A 55 3.21 21.29 7.55
N ILE A 56 2.46 21.19 8.64
CA ILE A 56 1.42 20.17 8.84
C ILE A 56 0.35 20.24 7.73
N ASP A 57 -0.16 21.42 7.43
CA ASP A 57 -1.19 21.64 6.41
C ASP A 57 -0.69 21.23 5.00
N ARG A 58 0.57 21.52 4.67
CA ARG A 58 1.21 21.07 3.42
C ARG A 58 1.29 19.56 3.31
N ILE A 59 1.69 18.89 4.41
CA ILE A 59 1.74 17.43 4.46
C ILE A 59 0.33 16.84 4.31
N ALA A 60 -0.64 17.37 5.04
CA ALA A 60 -2.02 16.93 4.97
C ALA A 60 -2.63 17.11 3.57
N ALA A 61 -2.33 18.22 2.89
CA ALA A 61 -2.75 18.45 1.50
C ALA A 61 -2.15 17.42 0.54
N LYS A 62 -0.85 17.12 0.68
CA LYS A 62 -0.17 16.15 -0.18
C LYS A 62 -0.65 14.71 0.09
N LEU A 63 -1.00 14.38 1.34
CA LEU A 63 -1.61 13.09 1.69
C LEU A 63 -3.01 12.94 1.09
N ARG A 64 -3.83 14.00 1.08
CA ARG A 64 -5.13 13.98 0.39
C ARG A 64 -4.95 13.76 -1.11
N GLN A 65 -4.04 14.51 -1.74
CA GLN A 65 -3.71 14.33 -3.15
C GLN A 65 -3.22 12.91 -3.46
N SER A 66 -2.37 12.34 -2.60
CA SER A 66 -1.89 10.96 -2.73
C SER A 66 -3.02 9.94 -2.60
N ARG A 67 -3.99 10.16 -1.70
CA ARG A 67 -5.18 9.29 -1.58
C ARG A 67 -6.04 9.35 -2.83
N GLU A 68 -6.34 10.55 -3.34
CA GLU A 68 -7.10 10.73 -4.59
C GLU A 68 -6.40 10.06 -5.78
N MET A 69 -5.07 10.17 -5.84
CA MET A 69 -4.25 9.50 -6.85
C MET A 69 -4.30 7.98 -6.71
N THR A 70 -4.21 7.48 -5.48
CA THR A 70 -4.30 6.06 -5.18
C THR A 70 -5.68 5.51 -5.53
N GLU A 71 -6.76 6.23 -5.22
CA GLU A 71 -8.12 5.84 -5.58
C GLU A 71 -8.30 5.81 -7.10
N THR A 72 -7.76 6.79 -7.81
CA THR A 72 -7.73 6.78 -9.28
C THR A 72 -6.94 5.58 -9.80
N LEU A 73 -5.77 5.29 -9.22
CA LEU A 73 -4.95 4.15 -9.59
C LEU A 73 -5.70 2.83 -9.36
N VAL A 74 -6.34 2.66 -8.20
CA VAL A 74 -7.15 1.48 -7.87
C VAL A 74 -8.32 1.31 -8.86
N LYS A 75 -8.98 2.40 -9.25
CA LYS A 75 -10.03 2.38 -10.28
C LYS A 75 -9.47 1.95 -11.65
N GLU A 76 -8.31 2.47 -12.04
CA GLU A 76 -7.65 2.12 -13.32
C GLU A 76 -6.98 0.74 -13.31
N ILE A 77 -6.66 0.19 -12.14
CA ILE A 77 -6.12 -1.16 -11.95
C ILE A 77 -7.20 -2.21 -12.24
N GLY A 78 -8.48 -1.84 -12.06
CA GLY A 78 -9.62 -2.71 -12.25
C GLY A 78 -9.85 -3.67 -11.08
N PRO A 79 -11.11 -4.08 -10.81
CA PRO A 79 -11.44 -4.96 -9.69
C PRO A 79 -10.72 -6.31 -9.77
N SER A 80 -10.38 -6.77 -10.98
CA SER A 80 -9.69 -8.04 -11.19
C SER A 80 -8.37 -8.11 -10.43
N VAL A 81 -7.46 -7.14 -10.52
CA VAL A 81 -6.14 -7.19 -9.86
C VAL A 81 -6.20 -7.20 -8.32
N VAL A 82 -7.30 -6.68 -7.74
CA VAL A 82 -7.52 -6.65 -6.28
C VAL A 82 -8.14 -7.96 -5.76
N GLU A 83 -8.59 -8.84 -6.67
CA GLU A 83 -9.06 -10.17 -6.31
C GLU A 83 -7.88 -11.07 -5.91
N GLY A 84 -7.96 -11.60 -4.70
CA GLY A 84 -6.91 -12.46 -4.11
C GLY A 84 -6.18 -11.79 -2.94
N GLN A 85 -5.63 -12.62 -2.03
CA GLN A 85 -4.88 -12.14 -0.86
C GLN A 85 -3.57 -11.43 -1.28
N GLN A 86 -2.96 -11.91 -2.37
CA GLN A 86 -1.68 -11.44 -2.89
C GLN A 86 -1.83 -10.09 -3.61
N GLY A 87 -2.89 -9.89 -4.41
CA GLY A 87 -3.18 -8.61 -5.06
C GLY A 87 -3.47 -7.50 -4.05
N ARG A 88 -4.23 -7.80 -2.99
CA ARG A 88 -4.44 -6.87 -1.87
C ARG A 88 -3.16 -6.52 -1.13
N LEU A 89 -2.32 -7.52 -0.85
CA LEU A 89 -1.01 -7.30 -0.22
C LEU A 89 -0.13 -6.39 -1.09
N LEU A 90 -0.11 -6.62 -2.40
CA LEU A 90 0.65 -5.81 -3.35
C LEU A 90 0.18 -4.34 -3.31
N VAL A 91 -1.12 -4.09 -3.42
CA VAL A 91 -1.69 -2.73 -3.30
C VAL A 91 -1.33 -2.08 -1.97
N GLN A 92 -1.35 -2.84 -0.87
CA GLN A 92 -0.97 -2.35 0.46
C GLN A 92 0.52 -1.99 0.53
N THR A 93 1.42 -2.86 0.08
CA THR A 93 2.86 -2.60 0.02
C THR A 93 3.20 -1.39 -0.85
N LEU A 94 2.48 -1.20 -1.97
CA LEU A 94 2.65 -0.02 -2.81
C LEU A 94 2.26 1.27 -2.10
N ARG A 95 1.15 1.24 -1.35
CA ARG A 95 0.72 2.37 -0.54
C ARG A 95 1.78 2.72 0.52
N ASP A 96 2.34 1.71 1.18
CA ASP A 96 3.34 1.88 2.23
C ASP A 96 4.64 2.47 1.66
N LEU A 97 5.15 1.94 0.54
CA LEU A 97 6.34 2.47 -0.14
C LEU A 97 6.17 3.93 -0.59
N VAL A 98 5.01 4.28 -1.14
CA VAL A 98 4.70 5.66 -1.54
C VAL A 98 4.64 6.57 -0.32
N PHE A 99 4.07 6.09 0.79
CA PHE A 99 4.00 6.84 2.04
C PHE A 99 5.40 7.08 2.63
N ASP A 100 6.22 6.05 2.72
CA ASP A 100 7.60 6.14 3.24
C ASP A 100 8.45 7.09 2.38
N HIS A 101 8.32 7.01 1.05
CA HIS A 101 9.00 7.92 0.14
C HIS A 101 8.57 9.38 0.34
N LEU A 102 7.27 9.63 0.51
CA LEU A 102 6.76 10.96 0.81
C LEU A 102 7.21 11.45 2.19
N ALA A 103 7.24 10.58 3.19
CA ALA A 103 7.68 10.90 4.55
C ALA A 103 9.17 11.29 4.59
N ALA A 104 10.04 10.53 3.92
CA ALA A 104 11.47 10.84 3.82
C ALA A 104 11.72 12.22 3.15
N ARG A 105 11.03 12.49 2.04
CA ARG A 105 11.07 13.77 1.31
C ARG A 105 10.58 14.96 2.15
N VAL A 106 9.61 14.75 3.03
CA VAL A 106 9.13 15.75 4.00
C VAL A 106 10.18 16.11 5.05
N GLU A 107 10.99 15.14 5.47
CA GLU A 107 12.08 15.35 6.44
C GLU A 107 13.24 16.13 5.84
N GLU A 108 13.59 15.83 4.58
CA GLU A 108 14.65 16.51 3.81
C GLU A 108 14.26 17.91 3.35
N GLY A 109 12.96 18.24 3.37
CA GLY A 109 12.46 19.54 2.92
C GLY A 109 12.38 19.70 1.40
N ASP A 110 12.78 18.67 0.66
CA ASP A 110 12.58 18.52 -0.77
C ASP A 110 11.47 17.52 -1.02
N LEU A 111 10.29 18.03 -1.37
CA LEU A 111 9.09 17.22 -1.52
C LEU A 111 9.04 16.44 -2.84
N GLY A 112 9.99 16.66 -3.77
CA GLY A 112 10.00 16.08 -5.11
C GLY A 112 8.79 16.47 -5.99
N ASP A 113 8.96 16.40 -7.31
CA ASP A 113 7.91 16.66 -8.29
C ASP A 113 6.79 15.60 -8.20
N PRO A 114 5.51 15.99 -7.98
CA PRO A 114 4.36 15.08 -8.05
C PRO A 114 4.33 14.16 -9.27
N LYS A 115 4.89 14.57 -10.42
CA LYS A 115 5.01 13.71 -11.61
C LYS A 115 5.91 12.50 -11.40
N SER A 116 6.99 12.64 -10.63
CA SER A 116 7.91 11.53 -10.33
C SER A 116 7.23 10.49 -9.45
N LEU A 117 6.37 10.94 -8.52
CA LEU A 117 5.58 10.05 -7.68
C LEU A 117 4.53 9.28 -8.50
N MET A 118 3.87 9.95 -9.44
CA MET A 118 2.97 9.30 -10.39
C MET A 118 3.67 8.28 -11.28
N ALA A 119 4.87 8.61 -11.78
CA ALA A 119 5.64 7.70 -12.60
C ALA A 119 5.99 6.42 -11.81
N LEU A 120 6.45 6.56 -10.56
CA LEU A 120 6.75 5.43 -9.69
C LEU A 120 5.49 4.57 -9.43
N ALA A 121 4.36 5.19 -9.11
CA ALA A 121 3.10 4.49 -8.88
C ALA A 121 2.62 3.73 -10.12
N ARG A 122 2.82 4.32 -11.32
CA ARG A 122 2.48 3.68 -12.60
C ARG A 122 3.39 2.49 -12.90
N THR A 123 4.70 2.62 -12.73
CA THR A 123 5.65 1.49 -12.89
C THR A 123 5.32 0.33 -11.95
N LEU A 124 4.99 0.64 -10.70
CA LEU A 124 4.61 -0.36 -9.72
C LEU A 124 3.27 -1.04 -10.04
N LYS A 125 2.29 -0.30 -10.57
CA LYS A 125 1.06 -0.86 -11.15
C LYS A 125 1.35 -1.80 -12.30
N ASP A 126 2.22 -1.41 -13.23
CA ASP A 126 2.56 -2.22 -14.40
C ASP A 126 3.24 -3.54 -13.97
N MET A 127 4.12 -3.49 -12.95
CA MET A 127 4.70 -4.70 -12.35
C MET A 127 3.65 -5.60 -11.66
N ALA A 128 2.67 -5.01 -10.96
CA ALA A 128 1.59 -5.76 -10.34
C ALA A 128 0.72 -6.49 -11.38
N GLN A 129 0.42 -5.81 -12.50
CA GLN A 129 -0.30 -6.40 -13.62
C GLN A 129 0.50 -7.51 -14.32
N ALA A 130 1.81 -7.31 -14.50
CA ALA A 130 2.70 -8.34 -15.06
C ALA A 130 2.73 -9.61 -14.18
N ASN A 131 2.92 -9.46 -12.86
CA ASN A 131 2.90 -10.59 -11.92
C ASN A 131 1.57 -11.35 -11.94
N ARG A 132 0.43 -10.66 -12.12
CA ARG A 132 -0.87 -11.33 -12.25
C ARG A 132 -0.97 -12.10 -13.57
N LEU A 133 -0.54 -11.51 -14.68
CA LEU A 133 -0.53 -12.19 -15.97
C LEU A 133 0.32 -13.47 -15.92
N ASP A 134 1.47 -13.42 -15.23
CA ASP A 134 2.32 -14.58 -15.02
C ASP A 134 1.61 -15.67 -14.19
N GLN A 135 0.87 -15.31 -13.13
CA GLN A 135 0.12 -16.26 -12.31
C GLN A 135 -1.11 -16.85 -13.03
N ASP A 136 -1.86 -16.02 -13.77
CA ASP A 136 -2.97 -16.49 -14.59
C ASP A 136 -2.46 -17.44 -15.67
N PHE A 137 -1.27 -17.18 -16.22
CA PHE A 137 -0.58 -18.07 -17.15
C PHE A 137 -0.14 -19.37 -16.47
N GLU A 138 0.51 -19.32 -15.30
CA GLU A 138 0.91 -20.52 -14.55
C GLU A 138 -0.30 -21.40 -14.17
N THR A 139 -1.40 -20.78 -13.76
CA THR A 139 -2.65 -21.48 -13.42
C THR A 139 -3.25 -22.15 -14.65
N LYS A 140 -3.36 -21.42 -15.77
CA LYS A 140 -3.84 -21.99 -17.04
C LYS A 140 -2.93 -23.09 -17.57
N VAL A 141 -1.62 -22.95 -17.41
CA VAL A 141 -0.64 -23.98 -17.77
C VAL A 141 -0.81 -25.21 -16.88
N ARG A 142 -0.97 -25.04 -15.57
CA ARG A 142 -1.23 -26.15 -14.63
C ARG A 142 -2.54 -26.87 -14.93
N GLU A 143 -3.62 -26.13 -15.18
CA GLU A 143 -4.92 -26.69 -15.56
C GLU A 143 -4.83 -27.44 -16.89
N ARG A 144 -4.13 -26.87 -17.89
CA ARG A 144 -3.93 -27.51 -19.18
C ARG A 144 -3.13 -28.80 -19.03
N ILE A 145 -2.02 -28.78 -18.28
CA ILE A 145 -1.21 -29.97 -18.00
C ILE A 145 -2.03 -31.02 -17.24
N GLN A 146 -2.84 -30.63 -16.24
CA GLN A 146 -3.73 -31.57 -15.54
C GLN A 146 -4.75 -32.19 -16.49
N LYS A 147 -5.43 -31.39 -17.32
CA LYS A 147 -6.41 -31.90 -18.30
C LYS A 147 -5.75 -32.84 -19.31
N GLU A 148 -4.59 -32.46 -19.85
CA GLU A 148 -3.82 -33.29 -20.79
C GLU A 148 -3.34 -34.58 -20.11
N THR A 149 -2.91 -34.52 -18.85
CA THR A 149 -2.47 -35.69 -18.07
C THR A 149 -3.63 -36.64 -17.76
N VAL A 150 -4.78 -36.11 -17.32
CA VAL A 150 -5.98 -36.93 -17.08
C VAL A 150 -6.41 -37.64 -18.35
N LYS A 151 -6.44 -36.90 -19.48
CA LYS A 151 -6.82 -37.46 -20.78
C LYS A 151 -5.85 -38.54 -21.26
N ALA A 152 -4.54 -38.32 -21.11
CA ALA A 152 -3.52 -39.31 -21.44
C ALA A 152 -3.63 -40.57 -20.58
N VAL A 153 -3.93 -40.43 -19.29
CA VAL A 153 -4.17 -41.58 -18.39
C VAL A 153 -5.43 -42.34 -18.79
N GLU A 154 -6.52 -41.66 -19.15
CA GLU A 154 -7.74 -42.31 -19.65
C GLU A 154 -7.51 -43.11 -20.95
N ASP A 155 -6.75 -42.54 -21.90
CA ASP A 155 -6.48 -43.20 -23.18
C ASP A 155 -5.59 -44.44 -22.98
N VAL A 156 -4.50 -44.33 -22.21
CA VAL A 156 -3.60 -45.46 -21.89
C VAL A 156 -4.32 -46.55 -21.11
N THR A 157 -5.17 -46.19 -20.16
CA THR A 157 -5.89 -47.18 -19.34
C THR A 157 -7.00 -47.88 -20.13
N ARG A 158 -7.65 -47.19 -21.07
CA ARG A 158 -8.60 -47.77 -22.02
C ARG A 158 -7.91 -48.74 -22.98
N GLU A 159 -6.76 -48.35 -23.54
CA GLU A 159 -5.95 -49.21 -24.41
C GLU A 159 -5.42 -50.46 -23.68
N ALA A 160 -5.05 -50.31 -22.41
CA ALA A 160 -4.61 -51.41 -21.56
C ALA A 160 -5.76 -52.31 -21.05
N GLY A 161 -7.02 -52.00 -21.37
CA GLY A 161 -8.19 -52.79 -20.97
C GLY A 161 -8.48 -52.78 -19.48
N LEU A 162 -8.05 -51.74 -18.75
CA LEU A 162 -8.25 -51.63 -17.31
C LEU A 162 -9.72 -51.32 -16.99
N SER A 163 -10.21 -51.85 -15.86
CA SER A 163 -11.59 -51.59 -15.41
C SER A 163 -11.77 -50.12 -15.01
N ALA A 164 -12.99 -49.59 -15.19
CA ALA A 164 -13.32 -48.20 -14.85
C ALA A 164 -13.01 -47.86 -13.38
N GLU A 165 -13.22 -48.80 -12.46
CA GLU A 165 -12.88 -48.65 -11.04
C GLU A 165 -11.37 -48.48 -10.82
N THR A 166 -10.54 -49.15 -11.61
CA THR A 166 -9.07 -49.03 -11.54
C THR A 166 -8.60 -47.69 -12.09
N VAL A 167 -9.25 -47.20 -13.16
CA VAL A 167 -8.97 -45.87 -13.74
C VAL A 167 -9.29 -44.77 -12.72
N GLU A 168 -10.43 -44.85 -12.04
CA GLU A 168 -10.77 -43.86 -11.00
C GLU A 168 -9.90 -43.96 -9.75
N ALA A 169 -9.46 -45.16 -9.38
CA ALA A 169 -8.48 -45.32 -8.32
C ALA A 169 -7.14 -44.63 -8.68
N ILE A 170 -6.70 -44.74 -9.94
CA ILE A 170 -5.49 -44.08 -10.45
C ILE A 170 -5.65 -42.55 -10.47
N LYS A 171 -6.74 -42.03 -11.03
CA LYS A 171 -7.02 -40.58 -11.05
C LYS A 171 -7.08 -40.00 -9.64
N SER A 172 -7.77 -40.65 -8.71
CA SER A 172 -7.93 -40.12 -7.36
C SER A 172 -6.69 -40.27 -6.48
N ARG A 173 -5.91 -41.35 -6.60
CA ARG A 173 -4.72 -41.58 -5.76
C ARG A 173 -3.44 -40.95 -6.29
N ILE A 174 -3.25 -40.93 -7.61
CA ILE A 174 -2.01 -40.46 -8.23
C ILE A 174 -2.16 -39.00 -8.67
N LEU A 175 -3.30 -38.64 -9.27
CA LEU A 175 -3.53 -37.28 -9.77
C LEU A 175 -4.30 -36.39 -8.79
N GLY A 176 -4.89 -36.97 -7.74
CA GLY A 176 -5.69 -36.23 -6.75
C GLY A 176 -7.02 -35.70 -7.30
N VAL A 177 -7.46 -36.18 -8.45
CA VAL A 177 -8.70 -35.75 -9.12
C VAL A 177 -9.80 -36.74 -8.75
N LYS A 178 -10.91 -36.25 -8.19
CA LYS A 178 -12.13 -37.05 -7.97
C LYS A 178 -13.19 -36.56 -8.93
N ASP A 179 -13.63 -37.42 -9.84
CA ASP A 179 -14.84 -37.16 -10.61
C ASP A 179 -16.04 -37.18 -9.63
N ALA A 180 -16.88 -36.14 -9.71
CA ALA A 180 -18.02 -35.92 -8.81
C ALA A 180 -19.25 -36.73 -9.22
#